data_AF-A0AAD8VZA5-F1
#
_entry.id   AF-A0AAD8VZA5-F1
#
_cell.length_a   1.000
_cell.length_b   1.000
_cell.length_c   1.000
_cell.angle_alpha   90.00
_cell.angle_beta   90.00
_cell.angle_gamma   90.00
#
_symmetry.space_group_name_H-M   'P 1'
#
loop_
_entity.id
_entity.type
_entity.pdbx_description
1 polymer ?
#
loop_
_entity_poly.entity_id
_entity_poly.type
_entity_poly.pdbx_seq_one_letter_code
_entity_poly.pdbx_strand_id
1 'polypeptide(L)'
;MLRWLARPAERCLGRSACGCGGGGSGDGGGGDGLLWHAELKPHASGEYSIAVAQANERLEDQGQVVTSPAVTFVGVYDGHGGPEASRFLSSRLFPHLHNS
;
A
#
# COMPACT_ATOMS: atom_id res chain seq x y z
N MET A 1 7.52 -11.00 -17.97
CA MET A 1 7.30 -9.59 -17.56
C MET A 1 5.93 -9.34 -16.94
N LEU A 2 4.81 -9.68 -17.59
CA LEU A 2 3.45 -9.38 -17.05
C LEU A 2 3.05 -10.15 -15.78
N ARG A 3 3.67 -11.31 -15.50
CA ARG A 3 3.38 -12.11 -14.29
C ARG A 3 3.71 -11.40 -12.97
N TRP A 4 4.62 -10.42 -12.99
CA TRP A 4 5.05 -9.73 -11.77
C TRP A 4 4.05 -8.67 -11.30
N LEU A 5 3.33 -8.03 -12.23
CA LEU A 5 2.21 -7.13 -11.93
C LEU A 5 0.90 -7.88 -11.65
N ALA A 6 0.77 -9.10 -12.19
CA ALA A 6 -0.42 -9.92 -11.98
C ALA A 6 -0.62 -10.27 -10.49
N ARG A 7 0.44 -10.53 -9.73
CA ARG A 7 0.34 -10.90 -8.30
C ARG A 7 -0.15 -9.76 -7.40
N PRO A 8 0.41 -8.52 -7.48
CA PRO A 8 -0.17 -7.37 -6.81
C PRO A 8 -1.61 -7.14 -7.23
N ALA A 9 -1.90 -7.19 -8.54
CA ALA A 9 -3.23 -6.97 -9.07
C ALA A 9 -4.24 -8.02 -8.57
N GLU A 10 -3.89 -9.31 -8.55
CA GLU A 10 -4.72 -10.40 -8.06
C GLU A 10 -5.04 -10.27 -6.56
N ARG A 11 -4.10 -9.75 -5.75
CA ARG A 11 -4.36 -9.47 -4.33
C ARG A 11 -5.21 -8.21 -4.14
N CYS A 12 -4.95 -7.15 -4.90
CA CYS A 12 -5.77 -5.93 -4.89
C CYS A 12 -7.19 -6.17 -5.45
N LEU A 13 -7.37 -7.14 -6.34
CA LEU A 13 -8.62 -7.45 -7.06
C LEU A 13 -9.24 -8.78 -6.61
N GLY A 14 -8.69 -9.40 -5.55
CA GLY A 14 -9.02 -10.75 -5.12
C GLY A 14 -10.47 -10.89 -4.66
N ARG A 15 -11.27 -11.65 -5.42
CA ARG A 15 -12.63 -12.09 -5.07
C ARG A 15 -12.65 -12.81 -3.72
N SER A 16 -13.19 -12.18 -2.68
CA SER A 16 -13.91 -12.84 -1.59
C SER A 16 -14.85 -11.81 -0.97
N ALA A 17 -16.05 -11.64 -1.53
CA ALA A 17 -17.28 -12.10 -0.89
C ALA A 17 -17.39 -11.66 0.57
N CYS A 18 -18.21 -10.63 0.82
CA CYS A 18 -18.92 -10.33 2.06
C CYS A 18 -18.52 -11.19 3.28
N GLY A 19 -17.82 -10.60 4.25
CA GLY A 19 -17.56 -11.26 5.54
C GLY A 19 -17.34 -10.24 6.64
N CYS A 20 -18.34 -10.05 7.48
CA CYS A 20 -18.18 -9.40 8.78
C CYS A 20 -17.34 -10.32 9.70
N GLY A 21 -16.30 -9.80 10.34
CA GLY A 21 -15.49 -10.51 11.36
C GLY A 21 -14.04 -10.02 11.29
N GLY A 22 -13.46 -9.43 12.33
CA GLY A 22 -13.17 -10.06 13.63
C GLY A 22 -11.65 -10.20 13.71
N GLY A 23 -11.03 -9.62 14.75
CA GLY A 23 -9.58 -9.45 14.84
C GLY A 23 -8.74 -10.73 14.77
N GLY A 24 -7.45 -10.55 14.47
CA GLY A 24 -6.46 -11.62 14.49
C GLY A 24 -5.05 -11.09 14.32
N SER A 25 -4.35 -10.91 15.44
CA SER A 25 -2.89 -10.90 15.50
C SER A 25 -2.37 -12.24 14.98
N GLY A 26 -1.47 -12.26 14.01
CA GLY A 26 -0.97 -13.51 13.45
C GLY A 26 0.13 -13.30 12.42
N ASP A 27 1.36 -13.47 12.89
CA ASP A 27 2.59 -13.68 12.14
C ASP A 27 2.45 -14.72 11.00
N GLY A 28 3.20 -14.48 9.91
CA GLY A 28 3.65 -15.51 8.95
C GLY A 28 2.62 -16.08 7.97
N GLY A 29 2.47 -15.45 6.79
CA GLY A 29 1.63 -15.99 5.70
C GLY A 29 2.23 -15.82 4.30
N GLY A 30 3.25 -16.63 3.96
CA GLY A 30 3.55 -17.04 2.57
C GLY A 30 3.67 -15.96 1.49
N GLY A 31 4.15 -14.76 1.82
CA GLY A 31 4.35 -13.66 0.88
C GLY A 31 5.76 -13.69 0.30
N ASP A 32 5.86 -13.57 -1.02
CA ASP A 32 7.09 -13.18 -1.71
C ASP A 32 7.65 -11.95 -0.99
N GLY A 33 8.80 -12.07 -0.30
CA GLY A 33 9.34 -11.00 0.57
C GLY A 33 9.65 -9.69 -0.16
N LEU A 34 9.49 -9.71 -1.48
CA LEU A 34 9.63 -8.61 -2.42
C LEU A 34 8.33 -7.82 -2.65
N LEU A 35 7.22 -8.15 -1.98
CA LEU A 35 5.93 -7.49 -2.19
C LEU A 35 5.31 -7.05 -0.86
N TRP A 36 5.08 -5.75 -0.72
CA TRP A 36 4.22 -5.19 0.32
C TRP A 36 2.87 -4.80 -0.27
N HIS A 37 1.78 -5.10 0.42
CA HIS A 37 0.46 -4.64 0.03
C HIS A 37 -0.42 -4.40 1.26
N ALA A 38 -1.43 -3.57 1.07
CA ALA A 38 -2.57 -3.47 1.96
C ALA A 38 -3.74 -4.26 1.38
N GLU A 39 -4.50 -4.95 2.23
CA GLU A 39 -5.82 -5.47 1.87
C GLU A 39 -6.75 -4.34 1.40
N LEU A 40 -7.90 -4.70 0.82
CA LEU A 40 -8.94 -3.73 0.52
C LEU A 40 -9.36 -2.97 1.79
N LYS A 41 -9.43 -1.65 1.67
CA LYS A 41 -9.77 -0.70 2.73
C LYS A 41 -10.99 0.12 2.32
N PRO A 42 -11.85 0.50 3.26
CA PRO A 42 -13.00 1.35 2.97
C PRO A 42 -12.61 2.75 2.46
N HIS A 43 -13.38 3.26 1.51
CA HIS A 43 -13.31 4.61 0.96
C HIS A 43 -14.72 5.17 0.78
N ALA A 44 -14.87 6.50 0.74
CA ALA A 44 -16.18 7.16 0.58
C ALA A 44 -16.94 6.75 -0.70
N SER A 45 -16.22 6.25 -1.71
CA SER A 45 -16.75 5.81 -3.00
C SER A 45 -16.58 4.30 -3.25
N GLY A 46 -16.33 3.48 -2.22
CA GLY A 46 -16.15 2.03 -2.36
C GLY A 46 -14.99 1.49 -1.53
N GLU A 47 -14.13 0.69 -2.16
CA GLU A 47 -12.96 0.08 -1.53
C GLU A 47 -11.69 0.41 -2.33
N TYR A 48 -10.54 0.46 -1.67
CA TYR A 48 -9.24 0.68 -2.31
C TYR A 48 -8.18 -0.25 -1.73
N SER A 49 -7.16 -0.58 -2.52
CA SER A 49 -5.96 -1.28 -2.06
C SER A 49 -4.73 -0.62 -2.68
N ILE A 50 -3.56 -0.79 -2.05
CA ILE A 50 -2.28 -0.31 -2.55
C ILE A 50 -1.23 -1.40 -2.36
N ALA A 51 -0.34 -1.53 -3.32
CA ALA A 51 0.80 -2.45 -3.27
C ALA A 51 2.07 -1.75 -3.76
N VAL A 52 3.21 -2.14 -3.18
CA VAL A 52 4.54 -1.71 -3.59
C VAL A 52 5.35 -2.97 -3.84
N ALA A 53 5.89 -3.08 -5.03
CA ALA A 53 6.61 -4.26 -5.48
C ALA A 53 8.10 -3.91 -5.64
N GLN A 54 8.97 -4.75 -5.11
CA GLN A 54 10.42 -4.53 -5.02
C GLN A 54 11.15 -5.05 -6.26
N ALA A 55 11.72 -4.16 -7.07
CA ALA A 55 12.59 -4.54 -8.18
C ALA A 55 14.09 -4.66 -7.80
N ASN A 56 14.53 -3.96 -6.75
CA ASN A 56 15.93 -3.88 -6.32
C ASN A 56 16.25 -4.80 -5.13
N GLU A 57 17.50 -4.86 -4.67
CA GLU A 57 17.88 -5.64 -3.47
C GLU A 57 17.23 -5.12 -2.18
N ARG A 58 16.88 -3.82 -2.14
CA ARG A 58 16.17 -3.18 -1.03
C ARG A 58 14.86 -2.58 -1.56
N LEU A 59 13.81 -2.64 -0.75
CA LEU A 59 12.56 -1.92 -1.03
C LEU A 59 12.79 -0.42 -0.76
N GLU A 60 13.11 0.31 -1.83
CA GLU A 60 13.32 1.76 -1.82
C GLU A 60 12.02 2.53 -2.04
N ASP A 61 11.09 1.97 -2.82
CA ASP A 61 9.79 2.59 -3.08
C ASP A 61 8.91 2.60 -1.83
N GLN A 62 8.12 3.67 -1.69
CA GLN A 62 7.15 3.83 -0.61
C GLN A 62 5.80 4.27 -1.18
N GLY A 63 4.73 3.89 -0.49
CA GLY A 63 3.37 4.29 -0.81
C GLY A 63 2.62 4.72 0.44
N GLN A 64 1.71 5.69 0.29
CA GLN A 64 0.85 6.16 1.37
C GLN A 64 -0.53 6.52 0.82
N VAL A 65 -1.58 6.15 1.54
CA VAL A 65 -2.96 6.59 1.25
C VAL A 65 -3.61 7.08 2.53
N VAL A 66 -4.22 8.26 2.48
CA VAL A 66 -5.10 8.79 3.53
C VAL A 66 -6.42 9.13 2.88
N THR A 67 -7.50 8.58 3.43
CA THR A 67 -8.85 8.78 2.94
C THR A 67 -9.66 9.58 3.95
N SER A 68 -10.53 10.44 3.45
CA SER A 68 -11.58 11.11 4.22
C SER A 68 -12.87 11.07 3.39
N PRO A 69 -14.04 11.43 3.97
CA PRO A 69 -15.28 11.49 3.21
C PRO A 69 -15.25 12.43 1.99
N ALA A 70 -14.41 13.47 2.00
CA ALA A 70 -14.40 14.52 0.98
C ALA A 70 -13.14 14.52 0.09
N VAL A 71 -12.01 14.03 0.60
CA VAL A 71 -10.74 14.05 -0.11
C VAL A 71 -9.93 12.77 0.15
N THR A 72 -9.19 12.34 -0.86
CA THR A 72 -8.25 11.23 -0.78
C THR A 72 -6.89 11.69 -1.24
N PHE A 73 -5.89 11.49 -0.38
CA PHE A 73 -4.49 11.74 -0.67
C PHE A 73 -3.79 10.43 -0.98
N VAL A 74 -3.12 10.38 -2.13
CA VAL A 74 -2.32 9.23 -2.59
C VAL A 74 -0.90 9.71 -2.86
N GLY A 75 0.06 9.04 -2.23
CA GLY A 75 1.49 9.30 -2.37
C GLY A 75 2.19 8.07 -2.93
N VAL A 76 2.94 8.25 -4.01
CA VAL A 76 3.81 7.24 -4.63
C VAL A 76 5.20 7.84 -4.70
N TYR A 77 6.16 7.19 -4.04
CA TYR A 77 7.52 7.69 -3.90
C TYR A 77 8.50 6.63 -4.42
N ASP A 78 9.07 6.89 -5.59
CA ASP A 78 10.15 6.10 -6.19
C ASP A 78 11.47 6.43 -5.47
N GLY A 79 12.07 5.44 -4.82
CA GLY A 79 13.29 5.62 -4.04
C GLY A 79 14.54 5.26 -4.84
N HIS A 80 15.62 6.04 -4.70
CA HIS A 80 16.90 5.73 -5.36
C HIS A 80 18.09 6.11 -4.49
N GLY A 81 19.09 5.23 -4.45
CA GLY A 81 20.30 5.44 -3.63
C GLY A 81 20.08 5.20 -2.14
N GLY A 82 19.06 4.39 -1.80
CA GLY A 82 18.60 4.11 -0.44
C GLY A 82 17.12 4.49 -0.21
N PRO A 83 16.44 3.85 0.76
CA PRO A 83 15.02 4.10 1.07
C PRO A 83 14.77 5.34 1.94
N GLU A 84 15.81 6.09 2.33
CA GLU A 84 15.72 7.11 3.37
C GLU A 84 14.83 8.29 2.95
N ALA A 85 14.98 8.77 1.73
CA ALA A 85 14.21 9.91 1.22
C ALA A 85 12.72 9.57 1.03
N SER A 86 12.41 8.43 0.40
CA SER A 86 11.04 7.97 0.17
C SER A 86 10.32 7.68 1.50
N ARG A 87 11.01 7.10 2.50
CA ARG A 87 10.46 6.88 3.86
C ARG A 87 10.25 8.18 4.62
N PHE A 88 11.13 9.16 4.43
CA PHE A 88 10.94 10.48 5.02
C PHE A 88 9.66 11.13 4.47
N LEU A 89 9.44 11.08 3.15
CA LEU A 89 8.23 11.61 2.53
C LEU A 89 6.98 10.87 2.99
N SER A 90 6.97 9.54 2.97
CA SER A 90 5.79 8.75 3.36
C SER A 90 5.37 8.92 4.82
N SER A 91 6.29 9.31 5.71
CA SER A 91 5.99 9.54 7.13
C SER A 91 5.64 11.00 7.46
N ARG A 92 6.00 11.96 6.59
CA ARG A 92 5.89 13.40 6.91
C ARG A 92 4.98 14.17 5.97
N LEU A 93 4.85 13.82 4.69
CA LEU A 93 4.19 14.68 3.71
C LEU A 93 2.74 15.00 4.07
N PHE A 94 1.91 13.99 4.32
CA PHE A 94 0.49 14.21 4.62
C PHE A 94 0.22 14.90 5.97
N PRO A 95 0.94 14.60 7.06
CA PRO A 95 0.85 15.41 8.27
C PRO A 95 1.10 16.91 8.05
N HIS A 96 1.96 17.29 7.10
CA HIS A 96 2.19 18.70 6.77
C HIS A 96 1.05 19.29 5.91
N LEU A 97 0.44 18.50 5.03
CA LEU A 97 -0.71 18.93 4.20
C LEU A 97 -2.03 19.01 4.98
N HIS A 98 -2.16 18.26 6.08
CA HIS A 98 -3.38 18.25 6.90
C HIS A 98 -3.43 19.41 7.91
N ASN A 99 -2.31 20.11 8.12
CA ASN A 99 -2.19 21.25 9.04
C ASN A 99 -2.23 22.62 8.33
N SER A 100 -2.59 22.68 7.05
CA SER A 100 -2.71 23.91 6.26
C SER A 100 -4.15 24.35 6.03
#